data_AF-A0A3Q1EI44-F1
#
_entry.id   AF-A0A3Q1EI44-F1
#
_cell.length_a   1.000
_cell.length_b   1.000
_cell.length_c   1.000
_cell.angle_alpha   90.00
_cell.angle_beta   90.00
_cell.angle_gamma   90.00
#
_symmetry.space_group_name_H-M   'P 1'
#
loop_
_entity.id
_entity.type
_entity.pdbx_description
1 polymer ?
#
loop_
_entity_poly.entity_id
_entity_poly.type
_entity_poly.pdbx_seq_one_letter_code
_entity_poly.pdbx_strand_id
1 'polypeptide(L)' 'MERSPRPAVFDFHGVCMTEMVTNNWDNLQNFEARPDDILIAAYPKADIYPYLQESALPGDGQ' A
#
# COMPACT_ATOMS: atom_id res chain seq x y z
N MET A 1 16.71 -8.64 -22.88
CA MET A 1 15.44 -8.10 -22.38
C MET A 1 15.68 -6.66 -21.96
N GLU A 2 15.03 -5.72 -22.62
CA GLU A 2 15.07 -4.30 -22.26
C GLU A 2 14.28 -4.10 -20.96
N ARG A 3 14.89 -3.48 -19.95
CA ARG A 3 14.18 -3.17 -18.70
C ARG A 3 13.25 -1.99 -18.96
N SER A 4 11.99 -2.11 -18.57
CA SER A 4 11.06 -0.98 -18.56
C SER A 4 11.72 0.20 -17.83
N PRO A 5 11.63 1.43 -18.36
CA PRO A 5 12.22 2.61 -17.71
C PRO A 5 11.67 2.78 -16.30
N ARG A 6 12.49 3.33 -15.40
CA ARG A 6 12.05 3.63 -14.04
C ARG A 6 10.93 4.69 -14.10
N PRO A 7 9.81 4.50 -13.37
CA PRO A 7 8.74 5.49 -13.33
C PRO A 7 9.25 6.84 -12.81
N ALA A 8 8.81 7.92 -13.43
CA ALA A 8 9.10 9.28 -12.97
C ALA A 8 8.32 9.59 -11.69
N VAL A 9 8.93 10.41 -10.82
CA VAL A 9 8.27 11.01 -9.65
C VAL A 9 7.97 12.48 -9.93
N PHE A 10 6.82 12.95 -9.48
CA PHE A 10 6.41 14.34 -9.61
C PHE A 10 5.54 14.76 -8.42
N ASP A 11 5.34 16.07 -8.26
CA ASP A 11 4.44 16.60 -7.22
C ASP A 11 2.98 16.30 -7.58
N PHE A 12 2.30 15.60 -6.68
CA PHE A 12 0.88 15.30 -6.79
C PHE A 12 0.20 15.71 -5.49
N HIS A 13 -0.55 16.81 -5.54
CA HIS A 13 -1.19 17.43 -4.37
C HIS A 13 -0.21 17.69 -3.20
N GLY A 14 1.03 18.11 -3.50
CA GLY A 14 2.06 18.39 -2.50
C GLY A 14 2.86 17.17 -2.02
N VAL A 15 2.67 15.99 -2.61
CA VAL A 15 3.38 14.75 -2.29
C VAL A 15 4.07 14.19 -3.54
N CYS A 16 5.33 13.77 -3.42
CA CYS A 16 6.04 13.10 -4.50
C CYS A 16 5.42 11.71 -4.78
N MET A 17 4.78 11.55 -5.95
CA MET A 17 4.13 10.31 -6.37
C MET A 17 4.56 9.90 -7.78
N THR A 18 4.19 8.67 -8.18
CA THR A 18 4.43 8.13 -9.53
C THR A 18 3.12 7.90 -10.26
N GLU A 19 3.17 7.91 -11.59
CA GLU A 19 2.01 7.66 -12.47
C GLU A 19 1.31 6.32 -12.20
N MET A 20 2.02 5.33 -11.64
CA MET A 20 1.44 4.03 -11.29
C MET A 20 0.26 4.13 -10.31
N VAL A 21 0.27 5.15 -9.43
CA VAL A 21 -0.81 5.38 -8.46
C VAL A 21 -1.75 6.48 -8.95
N THR A 22 -1.19 7.57 -9.47
CA THR A 22 -1.98 8.77 -9.81
C THR A 22 -2.85 8.58 -11.05
N ASN A 23 -2.50 7.68 -11.98
CA ASN A 23 -3.30 7.45 -13.19
C ASN A 23 -4.67 6.81 -12.88
N ASN A 24 -4.80 6.13 -11.74
CA ASN A 24 -6.04 5.49 -11.29
C ASN A 24 -6.66 6.22 -10.09
N TRP A 25 -6.31 7.50 -9.90
CA TRP A 25 -6.67 8.26 -8.71
C TRP A 25 -8.18 8.33 -8.49
N ASP A 26 -8.96 8.63 -9.53
CA ASP A 26 -10.42 8.75 -9.42
C ASP A 26 -11.07 7.46 -8.90
N ASN A 27 -10.62 6.29 -9.37
CA ASN A 27 -11.14 5.01 -8.90
C ASN A 27 -10.71 4.72 -7.46
N LEU A 28 -9.48 5.09 -7.08
CA LEU A 28 -9.00 4.95 -5.70
C LEU A 28 -9.78 5.85 -4.74
N GLN A 29 -10.14 7.07 -5.15
CA GLN A 29 -10.96 7.96 -4.33
C GLN A 29 -12.39 7.44 -4.14
N ASN A 30 -12.95 6.77 -5.14
CA ASN A 30 -14.28 6.17 -5.08
C ASN A 30 -14.29 4.74 -4.53
N PHE A 31 -13.20 4.29 -3.90
CA PHE A 31 -13.15 2.97 -3.29
C PHE A 31 -14.13 2.88 -2.11
N GLU A 32 -15.10 1.96 -2.21
CA GLU A 32 -16.07 1.68 -1.16
C GLU A 32 -15.53 0.65 -0.17
N ALA A 33 -14.96 1.14 0.94
CA ALA A 33 -14.58 0.28 2.04
C ALA A 33 -15.81 -0.36 2.70
N ARG A 34 -15.66 -1.60 3.12
CA ARG A 34 -16.67 -2.30 3.92
C ARG A 34 -16.49 -1.96 5.41
N PRO A 35 -17.56 -2.06 6.22
CA PRO A 35 -17.47 -1.78 7.66
C PRO A 35 -16.47 -2.66 8.42
N ASP A 36 -16.15 -3.84 7.89
CA ASP A 36 -15.27 -4.85 8.47
C ASP A 36 -13.84 -4.85 7.87
N ASP A 37 -13.56 -3.96 6.92
CA ASP A 37 -12.22 -3.86 6.34
C ASP A 37 -11.21 -3.28 7.34
N ILE A 38 -10.00 -3.82 7.35
CA ILE A 38 -8.88 -3.33 8.18
C ILE A 38 -7.85 -2.67 7.27
N LEU A 39 -7.60 -1.37 7.51
CA LEU A 39 -6.56 -0.62 6.80
C LEU A 39 -5.25 -0.63 7.58
N ILE A 40 -4.17 -1.06 6.92
CA ILE A 40 -2.80 -0.90 7.40
C ILE A 40 -2.19 0.30 6.67
N ALA A 41 -1.96 1.40 7.39
CA ALA A 41 -1.32 2.60 6.86
C ALA A 41 0.11 2.72 7.40
N ALA A 42 1.09 2.79 6.50
CA ALA A 42 2.50 2.80 6.85
C ALA A 42 3.32 3.65 5.86
N TYR A 43 4.37 4.30 6.35
CA TYR A 43 5.38 4.88 5.48
C TYR A 43 6.19 3.77 4.80
N PRO A 44 6.57 3.91 3.52
CA PRO A 44 7.38 2.88 2.84
C PRO A 44 8.61 2.51 3.67
N LYS A 45 8.85 1.20 3.82
CA LYS A 45 9.95 0.62 4.63
C LYS A 45 9.80 0.73 6.16
N ALA A 46 8.65 1.16 6.69
CA ALA A 46 8.41 1.18 8.13
C ALA A 46 8.14 -0.22 8.76
N ASP A 47 8.72 -1.30 8.21
CA ASP A 47 8.73 -2.68 8.71
C ASP A 47 7.56 -3.08 9.64
N ILE A 48 6.36 -3.26 9.06
CA ILE A 48 5.14 -3.65 9.78
C ILE A 48 4.77 -5.13 9.58
N TYR A 49 5.15 -5.71 8.45
CA TYR A 49 4.78 -7.08 8.07
C TYR A 49 5.30 -8.20 8.98
N PRO A 50 6.54 -8.19 9.51
CA PRO A 50 6.99 -9.32 10.33
C PRO A 50 6.18 -9.47 11.63
N TYR A 51 5.64 -8.38 12.18
CA TYR A 51 4.96 -8.41 13.48
C TYR A 51 3.46 -8.67 13.42
N LEU A 52 2.76 -8.19 12.37
CA LEU A 52 1.31 -8.39 12.25
C LEU A 52 0.94 -9.80 11.76
N GLN A 53 1.81 -10.44 10.98
CA GLN A 53 1.57 -11.80 10.49
C GLN A 53 1.77 -12.85 11.59
N GLU A 54 2.65 -12.61 12.56
CA GLU A 54 2.91 -13.53 13.67
C GLU A 54 1.79 -13.52 14.73
N SER A 55 1.16 -12.37 14.97
CA SER A 55 0.02 -12.27 15.90
C SER A 55 -1.28 -12.92 15.39
N ALA A 56 -1.34 -13.32 14.11
CA ALA A 56 -2.53 -13.89 13.47
C ALA A 56 -2.50 -15.43 13.38
N LEU A 57 -1.41 -16.09 13.76
CA LEU A 57 -1.38 -17.53 13.89
C LEU A 57 -1.94 -17.92 15.27
N PRO A 58 -2.98 -18.77 15.35
CA PRO A 58 -3.37 -19.34 16.64
C PRO A 58 -2.15 -20.09 17.17
N GLY A 59 -1.68 -19.73 18.37
CA GLY A 59 -0.63 -20.48 19.03
C GLY A 59 -1.08 -21.94 19.11
N ASP A 60 -0.28 -22.85 18.55
CA ASP A 60 -0.46 -24.29 18.71
C ASP A 60 -0.36 -24.60 20.22
N GLY A 61 -1.51 -24.55 20.88
CA GLY A 61 -1.69 -24.97 22.26
C GLY A 61 -1.63 -26.48 22.31
N GLN A 62 -0.57 -26.98 22.98
CA GLN A 62 -0.54 -28.30 23.58
C GLN A 62 -1.72 -28.51 24.54
#